data_AF-E0XYL0-F1
#
_entry.id   AF-E0XYL0-F1
#
_cell.length_a   1.000
_cell.length_b   1.000
_cell.length_c   1.000
_cell.angle_alpha   90.00
_cell.angle_beta   90.00
_cell.angle_gamma   90.00
#
_symmetry.space_group_name_H-M   'P 1'
#
loop_
_entity.id
_entity.type
_entity.pdbx_description
1 polymer ?
#
loop_
_entity_poly.entity_id
_entity_poly.type
_entity_poly.pdbx_seq_one_letter_code
_entity_poly.pdbx_strand_id
1 'polypeptide(L)'
;MQRACFPVAVQSVVGDGLGLCVWKGLSVVRHSGANGEPPRHGGMAACVAACVGFVLAGLFAAPVHAQPAAKKPAAKKPAAKKPAAKKPAAKKPAGPSGPPLPPGFVPPPPLPQVMALNNALLSPKDELAFRRRGYSTFMKAVRSPGLGSKAQQDIRAGIRYQVARLTMPTNREALPVRRREIRQMVQLQVKAAAVREFVLRELTLALSELLETAHFKITHNNGQQIQVVVTRPDPKTGKTQSQTFKADSLEVLRSVKGAGEAVRFFERYSPRTVFGGKGGVQNFHVRLNVTYLLGELVVQKGDPAKGIPAARYTASAFPLCDVVNEPRQLDAIKVVAVRGLVRLMKTGKPEASYDLRLQVAQCLADQLQRPYQRSVLRQRIDSHLQHIWYQEVLVEGLAGVGILQNKQAQPFVETALAEVMANPNRHFLARTAAAKAIGRAPLTGAFDGGLRSYQLVELAGQMAAAYNKSPTAGYWPRSFQQLYFSFKAINKNDVTVAGKPAGLLGQFGTARLQDAYRQVVPLVAHVIVQPTVTADGKQRFMMISSDTIKPLTDWLAENRPANYKPRQPSTTTAPTSTPTTKPKAKAKTKAGGASRS
;
A
#
# COMPACT_ATOMS: atom_id res chain seq x y z
N MET A 1 11.50 -23.61 43.89
CA MET A 1 11.74 -22.74 42.71
C MET A 1 12.20 -23.61 41.54
N GLN A 2 11.28 -24.09 40.71
CA GLN A 2 11.60 -24.87 39.50
C GLN A 2 11.16 -24.05 38.28
N ARG A 3 12.12 -23.74 37.40
CA ARG A 3 11.89 -23.10 36.10
C ARG A 3 11.47 -24.18 35.11
N ALA A 4 10.20 -24.17 34.70
CA ALA A 4 9.76 -24.93 33.54
C ALA A 4 10.13 -24.17 32.26
N CYS A 5 11.11 -24.70 31.52
CA CYS A 5 11.40 -24.30 30.15
C CYS A 5 10.49 -25.10 29.20
N PHE A 6 9.56 -24.43 28.52
CA PHE A 6 8.79 -25.04 27.42
C PHE A 6 9.52 -24.79 26.09
N PRO A 7 9.89 -25.83 25.32
CA PRO A 7 10.31 -25.65 23.94
C PRO A 7 9.07 -25.47 23.05
N VAL A 8 8.84 -24.26 22.54
CA VAL A 8 7.85 -24.01 21.48
C VAL A 8 8.50 -24.34 20.15
N ALA A 9 8.19 -25.50 19.60
CA ALA A 9 8.47 -25.83 18.21
C ALA A 9 7.57 -24.97 17.30
N VAL A 10 8.18 -24.04 16.56
CA VAL A 10 7.49 -23.22 15.57
C VAL A 10 7.28 -24.06 14.31
N GLN A 11 6.14 -24.72 14.19
CA GLN A 11 5.68 -25.26 12.91
C GLN A 11 5.09 -24.12 12.09
N SER A 12 5.89 -23.65 11.13
CA SER A 12 5.48 -22.69 10.11
C SER A 12 4.52 -23.37 9.14
N VAL A 13 3.21 -23.26 9.36
CA VAL A 13 2.21 -23.57 8.33
C VAL A 13 2.10 -22.36 7.40
N VAL A 14 2.94 -22.34 6.36
CA VAL A 14 2.75 -21.47 5.19
C VAL A 14 1.69 -22.13 4.33
N GLY A 15 0.51 -21.51 4.26
CA GLY A 15 -0.49 -21.88 3.26
C GLY A 15 0.02 -21.48 1.88
N ASP A 16 0.29 -22.48 1.06
CA ASP A 16 0.68 -22.36 -0.34
C ASP A 16 -0.41 -21.66 -1.17
N GLY A 17 0.01 -20.65 -1.91
CA GLY A 17 -0.87 -19.90 -2.80
C GLY A 17 -0.18 -18.70 -3.42
N LEU A 18 0.90 -18.94 -4.16
CA LEU A 18 1.39 -18.19 -5.34
C LEU A 18 2.87 -18.54 -5.54
N GLY A 19 3.16 -19.26 -6.63
CA GLY A 19 4.48 -19.78 -6.96
C GLY A 19 5.56 -18.72 -7.04
N LEU A 20 6.62 -18.92 -6.25
CA LEU A 20 7.95 -18.39 -6.51
C LEU A 20 8.91 -19.58 -6.65
N CYS A 21 9.58 -19.63 -7.80
CA CYS A 21 10.68 -20.55 -8.06
C CYS A 21 11.76 -20.42 -6.98
N VAL A 22 12.00 -21.51 -6.23
CA VAL A 22 13.14 -21.66 -5.32
C VAL A 22 14.29 -22.29 -6.13
N TRP A 23 15.42 -21.59 -6.19
CA TRP A 23 16.69 -22.14 -6.65
C TRP A 23 17.25 -23.04 -5.54
N LYS A 24 17.43 -24.34 -5.84
CA LYS A 24 18.08 -25.33 -4.98
C LYS A 24 19.59 -25.04 -4.88
N GLY A 25 20.09 -24.85 -3.67
CA GLY A 25 21.52 -24.87 -3.35
C GLY A 25 21.79 -25.94 -2.30
N LEU A 26 22.57 -26.94 -2.70
CA LEU A 26 23.01 -28.11 -1.94
C LEU A 26 23.62 -27.74 -0.57
N SER A 27 23.21 -28.44 0.49
CA SER A 27 23.91 -28.50 1.77
C SER A 27 24.81 -29.73 1.81
N VAL A 28 26.08 -29.53 2.17
CA VAL A 28 26.99 -30.61 2.58
C VAL A 28 26.96 -30.70 4.10
N VAL A 29 26.72 -31.91 4.58
CA VAL A 29 26.68 -32.35 5.96
C VAL A 29 28.10 -32.38 6.55
N ARG A 30 28.28 -31.92 7.80
CA ARG A 30 29.26 -32.52 8.71
C ARG A 30 28.83 -32.35 10.17
N HIS A 31 28.78 -33.48 10.86
CA HIS A 31 28.47 -33.62 12.28
C HIS A 31 29.70 -33.34 13.16
N SER A 32 29.41 -32.72 14.32
CA SER A 32 29.82 -33.04 15.70
C SER A 32 31.26 -33.47 16.02
N GLY A 33 31.82 -32.86 17.08
CA GLY A 33 32.90 -33.43 17.87
C GLY A 33 33.62 -32.40 18.76
N ALA A 34 33.79 -32.70 20.04
CA ALA A 34 34.11 -31.79 21.12
C ALA A 34 35.61 -31.76 21.54
N ASN A 35 35.94 -30.78 22.38
CA ASN A 35 37.03 -30.71 23.38
C ASN A 35 38.51 -30.68 22.93
N GLY A 36 39.28 -29.77 23.54
CA GLY A 36 40.75 -29.85 23.63
C GLY A 36 41.44 -28.49 23.74
N GLU A 37 42.18 -28.30 24.83
CA GLU A 37 43.06 -27.16 25.20
C GLU A 37 44.18 -26.80 24.19
N PRO A 38 44.86 -25.63 24.34
CA PRO A 38 45.79 -25.09 23.35
C PRO A 38 47.26 -25.51 23.60
N PRO A 39 48.13 -25.37 22.58
CA PRO A 39 49.32 -24.54 22.84
C PRO A 39 49.85 -23.70 21.64
N ARG A 40 50.42 -22.55 22.02
CA ARG A 40 51.67 -21.87 21.61
C ARG A 40 52.23 -21.91 20.16
N HIS A 41 52.61 -20.69 19.75
CA HIS A 41 53.78 -20.24 18.96
C HIS A 41 53.87 -20.35 17.42
N GLY A 42 54.39 -19.25 16.84
CA GLY A 42 55.03 -19.12 15.52
C GLY A 42 54.04 -18.96 14.36
N GLY A 43 54.12 -17.99 13.44
CA GLY A 43 55.23 -17.16 12.98
C GLY A 43 55.33 -17.32 11.45
N MET A 44 55.19 -16.21 10.70
CA MET A 44 55.60 -16.04 9.28
C MET A 44 54.97 -16.99 8.23
N ALA A 45 54.99 -16.80 6.92
CA ALA A 45 55.06 -15.69 5.96
C ALA A 45 54.75 -16.32 4.57
N ALA A 46 54.67 -15.48 3.52
CA ALA A 46 54.77 -15.80 2.09
C ALA A 46 53.52 -16.44 1.41
N CYS A 47 52.89 -15.75 0.46
CA CYS A 47 53.28 -15.56 -0.95
C CYS A 47 53.28 -16.85 -1.77
N VAL A 48 52.29 -17.00 -2.67
CA VAL A 48 52.46 -17.71 -3.95
C VAL A 48 51.64 -17.00 -5.02
N ALA A 49 52.32 -16.70 -6.13
CA ALA A 49 51.80 -16.14 -7.37
C ALA A 49 51.66 -17.24 -8.45
N ALA A 50 50.92 -16.89 -9.52
CA ALA A 50 50.92 -17.51 -10.87
C ALA A 50 50.28 -18.90 -10.97
N CYS A 51 49.67 -19.39 -12.06
CA CYS A 51 49.57 -19.09 -13.50
C CYS A 51 48.09 -19.36 -13.93
N VAL A 52 47.54 -19.06 -15.11
CA VAL A 52 47.85 -19.54 -16.48
C VAL A 52 46.98 -18.73 -17.46
N GLY A 53 47.56 -18.34 -18.61
CA GLY A 53 46.81 -17.89 -19.79
C GLY A 53 46.97 -18.87 -20.96
N PHE A 54 46.07 -18.79 -21.95
CA PHE A 54 46.28 -18.88 -23.43
C PHE A 54 44.90 -18.82 -24.14
N VAL A 55 44.60 -17.82 -25.00
CA VAL A 55 44.71 -17.78 -26.51
C VAL A 55 43.49 -18.46 -27.20
N LEU A 56 42.70 -17.86 -28.12
CA LEU A 56 42.91 -17.33 -29.49
C LEU A 56 41.85 -16.23 -29.83
N ALA A 57 42.18 -15.08 -30.45
CA ALA A 57 42.23 -14.76 -31.91
C ALA A 57 40.94 -15.10 -32.70
N GLY A 58 40.28 -14.24 -33.49
CA GLY A 58 40.63 -12.98 -34.16
C GLY A 58 40.60 -13.18 -35.68
N LEU A 59 39.55 -12.74 -36.40
CA LEU A 59 39.56 -12.63 -37.87
C LEU A 59 38.52 -11.62 -38.40
N PHE A 60 39.01 -10.75 -39.28
CA PHE A 60 38.34 -9.66 -39.99
C PHE A 60 37.66 -10.16 -41.28
N ALA A 61 36.64 -9.40 -41.74
CA ALA A 61 36.52 -8.83 -43.10
C ALA A 61 35.07 -8.78 -43.63
N ALA A 62 34.65 -7.59 -44.08
CA ALA A 62 33.53 -7.38 -45.01
C ALA A 62 34.08 -7.46 -46.46
N PRO A 63 33.22 -7.62 -47.49
CA PRO A 63 32.84 -6.42 -48.25
C PRO A 63 31.42 -6.42 -48.88
N VAL A 64 31.18 -5.30 -49.56
CA VAL A 64 30.00 -4.69 -50.19
C VAL A 64 29.53 -5.37 -51.47
N HIS A 65 28.21 -5.33 -51.76
CA HIS A 65 27.52 -5.14 -53.05
C HIS A 65 26.01 -5.37 -52.84
N ALA A 66 25.02 -4.92 -53.60
CA ALA A 66 24.78 -3.86 -54.57
C ALA A 66 23.25 -3.93 -54.84
N GLN A 67 22.56 -2.79 -54.95
CA GLN A 67 21.14 -2.72 -55.35
C GLN A 67 21.00 -3.01 -56.85
N PRO A 68 19.83 -3.49 -57.31
CA PRO A 68 19.10 -2.65 -58.25
C PRO A 68 17.57 -2.59 -58.04
N ALA A 69 17.02 -1.49 -58.53
CA ALA A 69 15.64 -1.09 -58.52
C ALA A 69 14.79 -1.81 -59.59
N ALA A 70 13.49 -2.01 -59.31
CA ALA A 70 12.49 -2.25 -60.36
C ALA A 70 11.07 -1.77 -59.99
N LYS A 71 10.69 -0.68 -60.66
CA LYS A 71 9.42 -0.37 -61.33
C LYS A 71 8.06 -0.71 -60.67
N LYS A 72 7.38 0.38 -60.36
CA LYS A 72 5.93 0.58 -60.19
C LYS A 72 5.21 0.47 -61.56
N PRO A 73 3.97 -0.05 -61.62
CA PRO A 73 2.98 0.50 -62.54
C PRO A 73 1.70 0.93 -61.83
N ALA A 74 1.20 2.09 -62.27
CA ALA A 74 -0.10 2.64 -61.96
C ALA A 74 -1.16 2.06 -62.92
N ALA A 75 -2.36 1.76 -62.43
CA ALA A 75 -3.54 1.67 -63.30
C ALA A 75 -4.85 1.92 -62.53
N LYS A 76 -5.51 3.01 -62.96
CA LYS A 76 -6.94 3.20 -63.24
C LYS A 76 -8.00 2.92 -62.16
N LYS A 77 -8.52 4.05 -61.67
CA LYS A 77 -9.83 4.31 -61.06
C LYS A 77 -10.96 4.08 -62.09
N PRO A 78 -12.10 3.49 -61.71
CA PRO A 78 -13.38 3.87 -62.31
C PRO A 78 -14.34 4.47 -61.28
N ALA A 79 -15.17 5.38 -61.78
CA ALA A 79 -16.12 6.19 -61.06
C ALA A 79 -17.42 5.44 -60.71
N ALA A 80 -17.92 5.76 -59.52
CA ALA A 80 -19.29 5.80 -59.03
C ALA A 80 -20.44 5.14 -59.83
N LYS A 81 -21.12 4.19 -59.18
CA LYS A 81 -22.59 4.12 -59.14
C LYS A 81 -23.05 3.95 -57.69
N LYS A 82 -23.95 4.84 -57.27
CA LYS A 82 -24.52 4.97 -55.93
C LYS A 82 -25.88 4.26 -55.89
N PRO A 83 -26.12 3.26 -55.03
CA PRO A 83 -27.47 2.88 -54.64
C PRO A 83 -27.81 3.41 -53.25
N ALA A 84 -29.07 3.82 -53.13
CA ALA A 84 -29.67 4.43 -51.95
C ALA A 84 -29.76 3.47 -50.74
N ALA A 85 -29.95 4.10 -49.59
CA ALA A 85 -29.91 3.54 -48.25
C ALA A 85 -30.90 2.39 -47.98
N LYS A 86 -30.42 1.35 -47.29
CA LYS A 86 -31.19 0.59 -46.30
C LYS A 86 -30.37 0.49 -45.00
N LYS A 87 -30.95 1.06 -43.95
CA LYS A 87 -30.45 1.10 -42.56
C LYS A 87 -30.40 -0.34 -42.01
N PRO A 88 -29.23 -0.94 -41.71
CA PRO A 88 -29.22 -2.23 -41.05
C PRO A 88 -29.62 -2.04 -39.59
N ALA A 89 -30.72 -2.67 -39.20
CA ALA A 89 -31.12 -2.83 -37.82
C ALA A 89 -29.95 -3.44 -37.02
N ALA A 90 -29.69 -2.88 -35.85
CA ALA A 90 -28.63 -3.32 -34.95
C ALA A 90 -28.85 -4.80 -34.57
N LYS A 91 -28.09 -5.70 -35.21
CA LYS A 91 -27.90 -7.07 -34.72
C LYS A 91 -27.21 -6.96 -33.36
N LYS A 92 -27.94 -7.31 -32.31
CA LYS A 92 -27.42 -7.60 -30.97
C LYS A 92 -26.22 -8.56 -31.16
N PRO A 93 -25.02 -8.28 -30.61
CA PRO A 93 -23.88 -9.16 -30.78
C PRO A 93 -24.24 -10.54 -30.22
N ALA A 94 -24.18 -11.56 -31.08
CA ALA A 94 -24.29 -12.94 -30.69
C ALA A 94 -23.20 -13.24 -29.65
N GLY A 95 -23.60 -13.71 -28.48
CA GLY A 95 -22.65 -14.21 -27.49
C GLY A 95 -21.86 -15.39 -28.08
N PRO A 96 -20.62 -15.61 -27.63
CA PRO A 96 -19.80 -16.70 -28.14
C PRO A 96 -20.54 -18.03 -27.95
N SER A 97 -20.76 -18.73 -29.07
CA SER A 97 -21.34 -20.08 -29.12
C SER A 97 -20.30 -21.09 -28.61
N GLY A 98 -20.06 -21.08 -27.30
CA GLY A 98 -19.32 -22.12 -26.60
C GLY A 98 -20.25 -23.23 -26.13
N PRO A 99 -19.73 -24.44 -25.85
CA PRO A 99 -20.50 -25.51 -25.21
C PRO A 99 -21.16 -25.00 -23.91
N PRO A 100 -22.36 -25.51 -23.56
CA PRO A 100 -23.06 -25.09 -22.36
C PRO A 100 -22.17 -25.33 -21.13
N LEU A 101 -22.01 -24.29 -20.31
CA LEU A 101 -21.23 -24.36 -19.08
C LEU A 101 -21.82 -25.42 -18.14
N PRO A 102 -21.01 -26.12 -17.33
CA PRO A 102 -21.49 -27.14 -16.41
C PRO A 102 -22.61 -26.59 -15.49
N PRO A 103 -23.64 -27.40 -15.15
CA PRO A 103 -24.64 -27.01 -14.18
C PRO A 103 -23.99 -26.54 -12.87
N GLY A 104 -24.32 -25.32 -12.44
CA GLY A 104 -23.74 -24.69 -11.24
C GLY A 104 -22.48 -23.83 -11.46
N PHE A 105 -21.94 -23.78 -12.68
CA PHE A 105 -20.84 -22.87 -13.00
C PHE A 105 -21.33 -21.42 -13.10
N VAL A 106 -21.06 -20.64 -12.05
CA VAL A 106 -21.21 -19.19 -12.09
C VAL A 106 -19.92 -18.63 -12.69
N PRO A 107 -19.95 -18.01 -13.89
CA PRO A 107 -18.75 -17.42 -14.46
C PRO A 107 -18.18 -16.38 -13.49
N PRO A 108 -16.84 -16.27 -13.39
CA PRO A 108 -16.23 -15.29 -12.51
C PRO A 108 -16.77 -13.90 -12.87
N PRO A 109 -17.09 -13.06 -11.86
CA PRO A 109 -17.57 -11.71 -12.12
C PRO A 109 -16.55 -10.97 -13.01
N PRO A 110 -17.02 -10.13 -13.95
CA PRO A 110 -16.12 -9.39 -14.82
C PRO A 110 -15.11 -8.60 -13.99
N LEU A 111 -13.85 -8.58 -14.45
CA LEU A 111 -12.78 -7.86 -13.76
C LEU A 111 -13.22 -6.40 -13.49
N PRO A 112 -12.95 -5.85 -12.29
CA PRO A 112 -13.27 -4.46 -12.00
C PRO A 112 -12.67 -3.55 -13.07
N GLN A 113 -13.44 -2.56 -13.55
CA GLN A 113 -12.99 -1.65 -14.63
C GLN A 113 -11.65 -0.95 -14.29
N VAL A 114 -11.34 -0.76 -13.00
CA VAL A 114 -10.06 -0.23 -12.51
C VAL A 114 -8.85 -1.08 -12.93
N MET A 115 -9.03 -2.38 -13.20
CA MET A 115 -8.01 -3.27 -13.74
C MET A 115 -7.89 -3.21 -15.27
N ALA A 116 -8.87 -2.62 -15.95
CA ALA A 116 -8.96 -2.54 -17.40
C ALA A 116 -8.56 -1.16 -17.99
N LEU A 117 -8.55 -0.08 -17.18
CA LEU A 117 -8.17 1.27 -17.62
C LEU A 117 -6.72 1.33 -18.12
N ASN A 118 -6.50 1.39 -19.42
CA ASN A 118 -5.16 1.42 -20.00
C ASN A 118 -4.94 2.73 -20.76
N ASN A 119 -4.21 3.66 -20.15
CA ASN A 119 -3.86 4.92 -20.77
C ASN A 119 -2.34 4.96 -21.05
N ALA A 120 -1.96 4.29 -22.15
CA ALA A 120 -0.58 4.23 -22.58
C ALA A 120 -0.09 5.63 -22.97
N LEU A 121 0.93 6.13 -22.27
CA LEU A 121 1.55 7.43 -22.51
C LEU A 121 2.67 7.38 -23.56
N LEU A 122 3.00 6.18 -24.04
CA LEU A 122 4.06 5.93 -25.00
C LEU A 122 3.57 4.95 -26.06
N SER A 123 3.68 5.33 -27.33
CA SER A 123 3.42 4.41 -28.44
C SER A 123 4.64 3.49 -28.67
N PRO A 124 4.47 2.28 -29.24
CA PRO A 124 5.60 1.41 -29.60
C PRO A 124 6.60 2.08 -30.56
N LYS A 125 6.11 2.96 -31.45
CA LYS A 125 6.96 3.73 -32.37
C LYS A 125 7.84 4.73 -31.62
N ASP A 126 7.26 5.47 -30.68
CA ASP A 126 8.00 6.40 -29.84
C ASP A 126 8.98 5.66 -28.93
N GLU A 127 8.60 4.46 -28.46
CA GLU A 127 9.51 3.63 -27.67
C GLU A 127 10.76 3.25 -28.46
N LEU A 128 10.56 2.72 -29.67
CA LEU A 128 11.65 2.35 -30.56
C LEU A 128 12.52 3.56 -30.93
N ALA A 129 11.91 4.71 -31.21
CA ALA A 129 12.62 5.93 -31.57
C ALA A 129 13.54 6.40 -30.42
N PHE A 130 13.05 6.41 -29.18
CA PHE A 130 13.85 6.76 -28.02
C PHE A 130 14.97 5.73 -27.77
N ARG A 131 14.70 4.43 -27.89
CA ARG A 131 15.74 3.39 -27.75
C ARG A 131 16.89 3.58 -28.74
N ARG A 132 16.59 3.98 -29.97
CA ARG A 132 17.60 4.17 -31.03
C ARG A 132 18.43 5.44 -30.85
N ARG A 133 17.83 6.55 -30.42
CA ARG A 133 18.50 7.87 -30.45
C ARG A 133 18.55 8.60 -29.10
N GLY A 134 17.56 8.41 -28.24
CA GLY A 134 17.46 9.14 -26.97
C GLY A 134 18.16 8.47 -25.78
N TYR A 135 18.22 7.13 -25.77
CA TYR A 135 18.72 6.38 -24.62
C TYR A 135 20.21 6.62 -24.35
N SER A 136 21.05 6.68 -25.38
CA SER A 136 22.49 6.94 -25.22
C SER A 136 22.74 8.34 -24.63
N THR A 137 22.05 9.35 -25.15
CA THR A 137 22.13 10.74 -24.66
C THR A 137 21.66 10.83 -23.21
N PHE A 138 20.53 10.20 -22.87
CA PHE A 138 20.03 10.12 -21.50
C PHE A 138 21.03 9.46 -20.55
N MET A 139 21.59 8.31 -20.92
CA MET A 139 22.57 7.60 -20.07
C MET A 139 23.88 8.38 -19.93
N LYS A 140 24.30 9.13 -20.96
CA LYS A 140 25.45 10.05 -20.89
C LYS A 140 25.18 11.17 -19.90
N ALA A 141 23.98 11.77 -19.92
CA ALA A 141 23.58 12.81 -18.98
C ALA A 141 23.47 12.29 -17.54
N VAL A 142 22.88 11.11 -17.34
CA VAL A 142 22.78 10.43 -16.02
C VAL A 142 24.16 10.14 -15.40
N ARG A 143 25.14 9.78 -16.23
CA ARG A 143 26.51 9.48 -15.78
C ARG A 143 27.42 10.71 -15.73
N SER A 144 26.91 11.89 -16.08
CA SER A 144 27.67 13.13 -16.10
C SER A 144 28.24 13.45 -14.72
N PRO A 145 29.47 13.97 -14.61
CA PRO A 145 30.02 14.44 -13.34
C PRO A 145 29.30 15.69 -12.81
N GLY A 146 28.62 16.45 -13.68
CA GLY A 146 27.93 17.70 -13.34
C GLY A 146 26.54 17.84 -13.98
N LEU A 147 25.77 18.81 -13.49
CA LEU A 147 24.36 19.02 -13.84
C LEU A 147 24.15 20.31 -14.66
N GLY A 148 24.66 20.33 -15.89
CA GLY A 148 24.41 21.43 -16.83
C GLY A 148 22.98 21.44 -17.38
N SER A 149 22.55 22.57 -17.97
CA SER A 149 21.19 22.75 -18.51
C SER A 149 20.79 21.69 -19.54
N LYS A 150 21.69 21.35 -20.47
CA LYS A 150 21.48 20.28 -21.46
C LYS A 150 21.30 18.91 -20.79
N ALA A 151 22.14 18.58 -19.81
CA ALA A 151 22.03 17.31 -19.08
C ALA A 151 20.70 17.22 -18.31
N GLN A 152 20.21 18.33 -17.74
CA GLN A 152 18.89 18.38 -17.11
C GLN A 152 17.76 18.09 -18.10
N GLN A 153 17.82 18.67 -19.31
CA GLN A 153 16.83 18.42 -20.37
C GLN A 153 16.84 16.96 -20.82
N ASP A 154 18.03 16.40 -21.06
CA ASP A 154 18.21 15.00 -21.46
C ASP A 154 17.72 14.03 -20.38
N ILE A 155 18.00 14.33 -19.10
CA ILE A 155 17.50 13.57 -17.96
C ILE A 155 15.97 13.62 -17.88
N ARG A 156 15.35 14.80 -18.00
CA ARG A 156 13.89 14.94 -18.00
C ARG A 156 13.24 14.13 -19.11
N ALA A 157 13.77 14.23 -20.33
CA ALA A 157 13.28 13.47 -21.48
C ALA A 157 13.38 11.95 -21.26
N GLY A 158 14.51 11.48 -20.73
CA GLY A 158 14.69 10.07 -20.43
C GLY A 158 13.87 9.55 -19.26
N ILE A 159 13.67 10.34 -18.21
CA ILE A 159 12.77 9.98 -17.10
C ILE A 159 11.33 9.88 -17.58
N ARG A 160 10.86 10.88 -18.35
CA ARG A 160 9.53 10.85 -18.97
C ARG A 160 9.34 9.56 -19.76
N TYR A 161 10.33 9.18 -20.56
CA TYR A 161 10.32 7.92 -21.30
C TYR A 161 10.26 6.69 -20.38
N GLN A 162 11.18 6.56 -19.42
CA GLN A 162 11.24 5.38 -18.53
C GLN A 162 9.95 5.18 -17.74
N VAL A 163 9.36 6.27 -17.26
CA VAL A 163 8.09 6.23 -16.51
C VAL A 163 6.91 5.92 -17.44
N ALA A 164 6.87 6.51 -18.65
CA ALA A 164 5.81 6.21 -19.62
C ALA A 164 5.79 4.74 -20.05
N ARG A 165 6.95 4.06 -20.12
CA ARG A 165 7.02 2.62 -20.42
C ARG A 165 6.24 1.75 -19.44
N LEU A 166 6.07 2.20 -18.19
CA LEU A 166 5.25 1.49 -17.19
C LEU A 166 3.78 1.45 -17.60
N THR A 167 3.32 2.40 -18.42
CA THR A 167 1.91 2.50 -18.87
C THR A 167 1.62 1.66 -20.12
N MET A 168 2.64 1.07 -20.74
CA MET A 168 2.46 0.32 -21.98
C MET A 168 1.81 -1.05 -21.72
N PRO A 169 0.75 -1.43 -22.47
CA PRO A 169 0.10 -2.74 -22.34
C PRO A 169 1.09 -3.91 -22.48
N THR A 170 2.04 -3.79 -23.41
CA THR A 170 3.07 -4.81 -23.70
C THR A 170 4.04 -5.04 -22.54
N ASN A 171 4.15 -4.09 -21.60
CA ASN A 171 5.03 -4.20 -20.44
C ASN A 171 4.30 -4.68 -19.18
N ARG A 172 3.00 -5.01 -19.22
CA ARG A 172 2.18 -5.31 -18.04
C ARG A 172 2.74 -6.43 -17.17
N GLU A 173 3.18 -7.52 -17.78
CA GLU A 173 3.80 -8.66 -17.07
C GLU A 173 5.22 -8.34 -16.60
N ALA A 174 5.91 -7.45 -17.33
CA ALA A 174 7.27 -7.03 -17.03
C ALA A 174 7.37 -5.86 -16.04
N LEU A 175 6.26 -5.33 -15.50
CA LEU A 175 6.28 -4.16 -14.61
C LEU A 175 7.23 -4.29 -13.39
N PRO A 176 7.30 -5.45 -12.69
CA PRO A 176 8.28 -5.63 -11.63
C PRO A 176 9.73 -5.52 -12.11
N VAL A 177 10.01 -5.99 -13.34
CA VAL A 177 11.33 -5.89 -13.97
C VAL A 177 11.62 -4.44 -14.34
N ARG A 178 10.69 -3.74 -14.98
CA ARG A 178 10.83 -2.31 -15.32
C ARG A 178 11.06 -1.43 -14.09
N ARG A 179 10.35 -1.72 -12.99
CA ARG A 179 10.57 -1.06 -11.70
C ARG A 179 12.01 -1.27 -11.20
N ARG A 180 12.52 -2.50 -11.31
CA ARG A 180 13.89 -2.85 -10.92
C ARG A 180 14.93 -2.14 -11.80
N GLU A 181 14.69 -2.04 -13.11
CA GLU A 181 15.56 -1.31 -14.05
C GLU A 181 15.71 0.17 -13.63
N ILE A 182 14.59 0.86 -13.35
CA ILE A 182 14.63 2.27 -12.90
C ILE A 182 15.41 2.39 -11.59
N ARG A 183 15.16 1.49 -10.63
CA ARG A 183 15.88 1.48 -9.35
C ARG A 183 17.39 1.26 -9.53
N GLN A 184 17.78 0.30 -10.38
CA GLN A 184 19.18 0.01 -10.66
C GLN A 184 19.87 1.15 -11.40
N MET A 185 19.16 1.83 -12.31
CA MET A 185 19.68 3.02 -12.98
C MET A 185 20.04 4.11 -11.95
N VAL A 186 19.12 4.46 -11.04
CA VAL A 186 19.39 5.45 -10.00
C VAL A 186 20.57 5.02 -9.11
N GLN A 187 20.59 3.74 -8.71
CA GLN A 187 21.60 3.23 -7.78
C GLN A 187 23.00 3.15 -8.39
N LEU A 188 23.11 2.56 -9.58
CA LEU A 188 24.39 2.12 -10.16
C LEU A 188 24.93 3.09 -11.22
N GLN A 189 24.04 3.84 -11.89
CA GLN A 189 24.44 4.66 -13.05
C GLN A 189 24.61 6.13 -12.68
N VAL A 190 23.85 6.65 -11.71
CA VAL A 190 23.94 8.06 -11.31
C VAL A 190 25.04 8.25 -10.25
N LYS A 191 26.27 8.55 -10.67
CA LYS A 191 27.41 8.65 -9.73
C LYS A 191 27.46 9.97 -8.96
N ALA A 192 27.22 11.10 -9.64
CA ALA A 192 27.29 12.43 -9.03
C ALA A 192 26.07 12.74 -8.15
N ALA A 193 26.30 13.30 -6.95
CA ALA A 193 25.24 13.58 -5.97
C ALA A 193 24.19 14.59 -6.51
N ALA A 194 24.64 15.68 -7.14
CA ALA A 194 23.73 16.69 -7.72
C ALA A 194 22.85 16.10 -8.84
N VAL A 195 23.41 15.23 -9.68
CA VAL A 195 22.66 14.53 -10.74
C VAL A 195 21.67 13.54 -10.12
N ARG A 196 22.05 12.84 -9.05
CA ARG A 196 21.18 11.90 -8.33
C ARG A 196 19.98 12.58 -7.72
N GLU A 197 20.18 13.68 -7.02
CA GLU A 197 19.10 14.47 -6.44
C GLU A 197 18.13 14.95 -7.52
N PHE A 198 18.66 15.46 -8.63
CA PHE A 198 17.84 15.88 -9.77
C PHE A 198 17.05 14.72 -10.38
N VAL A 199 17.68 13.57 -10.63
CA VAL A 199 17.00 12.37 -11.15
C VAL A 199 15.90 11.88 -10.21
N LEU A 200 16.16 11.84 -8.90
CA LEU A 200 15.19 11.43 -7.88
C LEU A 200 13.99 12.36 -7.82
N ARG A 201 14.23 13.67 -7.89
CA ARG A 201 13.16 14.69 -7.94
C ARG A 201 12.29 14.52 -9.18
N GLU A 202 12.90 14.46 -10.37
CA GLU A 202 12.17 14.32 -11.64
C GLU A 202 11.44 12.98 -11.73
N LEU A 203 12.01 11.88 -11.24
CA LEU A 203 11.33 10.58 -11.12
C LEU A 203 10.12 10.69 -10.20
N THR A 204 10.26 11.32 -9.04
CA THR A 204 9.16 11.47 -8.07
C THR A 204 8.01 12.25 -8.68
N LEU A 205 8.30 13.34 -9.39
CA LEU A 205 7.28 14.13 -10.11
C LEU A 205 6.56 13.28 -11.17
N ALA A 206 7.31 12.62 -12.06
CA ALA A 206 6.75 11.79 -13.13
C ALA A 206 5.90 10.63 -12.58
N LEU A 207 6.37 9.96 -11.52
CA LEU A 207 5.66 8.87 -10.86
C LEU A 207 4.39 9.35 -10.16
N SER A 208 4.43 10.53 -9.54
CA SER A 208 3.26 11.12 -8.87
C SER A 208 2.11 11.38 -9.85
N GLU A 209 2.42 11.85 -11.07
CA GLU A 209 1.40 12.04 -12.10
C GLU A 209 0.70 10.74 -12.53
N LEU A 210 1.41 9.60 -12.51
CA LEU A 210 0.80 8.29 -12.80
C LEU A 210 -0.13 7.78 -11.70
N LEU A 211 -0.05 8.35 -10.49
CA LEU A 211 -0.89 7.98 -9.36
C LEU A 211 -2.22 8.73 -9.33
N GLU A 212 -2.35 9.82 -10.09
CA GLU A 212 -3.57 10.60 -10.17
C GLU A 212 -4.76 9.77 -10.68
N THR A 213 -5.94 9.99 -10.09
CA THR A 213 -7.19 9.29 -10.43
C THR A 213 -8.02 10.01 -11.49
N ALA A 214 -7.54 11.15 -11.98
CA ALA A 214 -8.19 11.95 -13.00
C ALA A 214 -7.18 12.42 -14.05
N HIS A 215 -7.66 12.67 -15.26
CA HIS A 215 -6.93 13.46 -16.24
C HIS A 215 -7.13 14.93 -15.94
N PHE A 216 -6.09 15.72 -16.16
CA PHE A 216 -6.13 17.14 -15.94
C PHE A 216 -5.70 17.88 -17.20
N LYS A 217 -6.42 18.95 -17.53
CA LYS A 217 -6.00 19.92 -18.53
C LYS A 217 -5.91 21.27 -17.85
N ILE A 218 -4.70 21.82 -17.78
CA ILE A 218 -4.45 23.19 -17.31
C ILE A 218 -4.29 24.07 -18.55
N THR A 219 -5.10 25.12 -18.65
CA THR A 219 -4.94 26.17 -19.66
C THR A 219 -4.79 27.51 -18.96
N HIS A 220 -3.73 28.22 -19.33
CA HIS A 220 -3.49 29.61 -18.93
C HIS A 220 -3.91 30.49 -20.09
N ASN A 221 -5.01 31.23 -19.95
CA ASN A 221 -5.44 32.19 -20.97
C ASN A 221 -4.67 33.49 -20.76
N ASN A 222 -3.49 33.61 -21.37
CA ASN A 222 -2.64 34.82 -21.34
C ASN A 222 -2.34 35.36 -19.93
N GLY A 223 -2.28 34.49 -18.92
CA GLY A 223 -2.04 34.86 -17.52
C GLY A 223 -3.23 35.48 -16.78
N GLN A 224 -4.38 35.67 -17.44
CA GLN A 224 -5.56 36.30 -16.83
C GLN A 224 -6.55 35.30 -16.22
N GLN A 225 -6.57 34.05 -16.72
CA GLN A 225 -7.51 33.05 -16.23
C GLN A 225 -6.88 31.65 -16.19
N ILE A 226 -6.98 31.04 -15.02
CA ILE A 226 -6.67 29.64 -14.75
C ILE A 226 -7.91 28.81 -15.06
N GLN A 227 -7.78 27.88 -16.00
CA GLN A 227 -8.79 26.87 -16.25
C GLN A 227 -8.21 25.47 -16.00
N VAL A 228 -8.85 24.73 -15.10
CA VAL A 228 -8.51 23.34 -14.79
C VAL A 228 -9.70 22.45 -15.12
N VAL A 229 -9.52 21.55 -16.08
CA VAL A 229 -10.51 20.52 -16.41
C VAL A 229 -10.08 19.22 -15.76
N VAL A 230 -10.93 18.68 -14.88
CA VAL A 230 -10.75 17.39 -14.21
C VAL A 230 -11.66 16.37 -14.87
N THR A 231 -11.07 15.38 -15.53
CA THR A 231 -11.77 14.39 -16.34
C THR A 231 -11.58 13.00 -15.75
N ARG A 232 -12.67 12.29 -15.45
CA ARG A 232 -12.67 11.00 -14.73
C ARG A 232 -13.61 9.98 -15.37
N PRO A 233 -13.27 8.69 -15.39
CA PRO A 233 -14.26 7.66 -15.65
C PRO A 233 -15.21 7.53 -14.45
N ASP A 234 -16.50 7.53 -14.71
CA ASP A 234 -17.54 7.18 -13.74
C ASP A 234 -17.37 5.69 -13.37
N PRO A 235 -17.19 5.36 -12.08
CA PRO A 235 -16.94 3.99 -11.65
C PRO A 235 -18.12 3.03 -11.89
N LYS A 236 -19.35 3.55 -12.05
CA LYS A 236 -20.55 2.76 -12.29
C LYS A 236 -20.85 2.59 -13.77
N THR A 237 -20.72 3.68 -14.54
CA THR A 237 -21.13 3.69 -15.95
C THR A 237 -19.97 3.53 -16.91
N GLY A 238 -18.74 3.69 -16.45
CA GLY A 238 -17.53 3.75 -17.29
C GLY A 238 -17.46 5.01 -18.17
N LYS A 239 -18.49 5.86 -18.16
CA LYS A 239 -18.54 7.09 -18.95
C LYS A 239 -17.64 8.14 -18.35
N THR A 240 -16.95 8.90 -19.20
CA THR A 240 -16.11 9.99 -18.75
C THR A 240 -16.95 11.18 -18.30
N GLN A 241 -16.77 11.63 -17.06
CA GLN A 241 -17.31 12.87 -16.51
C GLN A 241 -16.20 13.91 -16.43
N SER A 242 -16.48 15.14 -16.85
CA SER A 242 -15.53 16.26 -16.75
C SER A 242 -16.12 17.38 -15.92
N GLN A 243 -15.32 17.92 -15.01
CA GLN A 243 -15.62 19.12 -14.24
C GLN A 243 -14.62 20.20 -14.63
N THR A 244 -15.11 21.40 -14.92
CA THR A 244 -14.27 22.54 -15.31
C THR A 244 -14.33 23.58 -14.22
N PHE A 245 -13.16 23.98 -13.74
CA PHE A 245 -13.00 25.08 -12.80
C PHE A 245 -12.28 26.21 -13.50
N LYS A 246 -12.81 27.43 -13.38
CA LYS A 246 -12.22 28.66 -13.90
C LYS A 246 -12.04 29.64 -12.76
N ALA A 247 -10.90 30.30 -12.71
CA ALA A 247 -10.59 31.32 -11.72
C ALA A 247 -9.55 32.28 -12.27
N ASP A 248 -9.60 33.54 -11.88
CA ASP A 248 -8.67 34.55 -12.37
C ASP A 248 -7.34 34.53 -11.59
N SER A 249 -7.33 33.89 -10.42
CA SER A 249 -6.12 33.63 -9.63
C SER A 249 -6.19 32.30 -8.88
N LEU A 250 -5.05 31.83 -8.35
CA LEU A 250 -4.99 30.61 -7.53
C LEU A 250 -5.78 30.78 -6.21
N GLU A 251 -5.76 31.98 -5.63
CA GLU A 251 -6.53 32.30 -4.42
C GLU A 251 -8.02 32.22 -4.67
N VAL A 252 -8.48 32.74 -5.81
CA VAL A 252 -9.87 32.59 -6.25
C VAL A 252 -10.18 31.11 -6.47
N LEU A 253 -9.29 30.34 -7.11
CA LEU A 253 -9.50 28.90 -7.32
C LEU A 253 -9.64 28.13 -5.99
N ARG A 254 -8.89 28.51 -4.94
CA ARG A 254 -8.99 27.93 -3.58
C ARG A 254 -10.37 28.16 -2.96
N SER A 255 -11.02 29.28 -3.27
CA SER A 255 -12.35 29.61 -2.77
C SER A 255 -13.49 28.89 -3.52
N VAL A 256 -13.23 28.35 -4.71
CA VAL A 256 -14.26 27.67 -5.51
C VAL A 256 -14.66 26.35 -4.85
N LYS A 257 -15.95 26.23 -4.49
CA LYS A 257 -16.51 25.03 -3.85
C LYS A 257 -16.27 23.80 -4.73
N GLY A 258 -15.61 22.78 -4.14
CA GLY A 258 -15.29 21.53 -4.83
C GLY A 258 -14.03 21.56 -5.71
N ALA A 259 -13.35 22.71 -5.83
CA ALA A 259 -12.12 22.83 -6.62
C ALA A 259 -10.86 22.34 -5.91
N GLY A 260 -10.95 21.81 -4.68
CA GLY A 260 -9.76 21.44 -3.88
C GLY A 260 -8.79 20.49 -4.60
N GLU A 261 -9.30 19.56 -5.40
CA GLU A 261 -8.45 18.69 -6.23
C GLU A 261 -7.80 19.44 -7.39
N ALA A 262 -8.53 20.34 -8.05
CA ALA A 262 -8.01 21.18 -9.12
C ALA A 262 -6.92 22.13 -8.60
N VAL A 263 -7.11 22.71 -7.41
CA VAL A 263 -6.12 23.53 -6.70
C VAL A 263 -4.86 22.72 -6.42
N ARG A 264 -4.99 21.56 -5.74
CA ARG A 264 -3.86 20.68 -5.41
C ARG A 264 -3.08 20.29 -6.65
N PHE A 265 -3.78 19.94 -7.73
CA PHE A 265 -3.15 19.57 -8.99
C PHE A 265 -2.42 20.76 -9.63
N PHE A 266 -3.08 21.93 -9.68
CA PHE A 266 -2.48 23.14 -10.25
C PHE A 266 -1.21 23.53 -9.49
N GLU A 267 -1.25 23.61 -8.17
CA GLU A 267 -0.10 23.94 -7.32
C GLU A 267 1.08 22.99 -7.55
N ARG A 268 0.77 21.70 -7.74
CA ARG A 268 1.79 20.66 -7.86
C ARG A 268 2.39 20.56 -9.26
N TYR A 269 1.56 20.65 -10.30
CA TYR A 269 1.96 20.26 -11.66
C TYR A 269 1.89 21.40 -12.69
N SER A 270 1.17 22.50 -12.44
CA SER A 270 1.15 23.67 -13.35
C SER A 270 2.55 24.13 -13.77
N PRO A 271 3.55 24.25 -12.86
CA PRO A 271 4.86 24.74 -13.26
C PRO A 271 5.76 23.66 -13.91
N ARG A 272 5.47 22.35 -13.74
CA ARG A 272 6.44 21.26 -14.01
C ARG A 272 5.83 19.92 -14.42
N THR A 273 4.70 19.92 -15.12
CA THR A 273 4.08 18.64 -15.51
C THR A 273 4.93 17.86 -16.51
N VAL A 274 5.12 16.56 -16.24
CA VAL A 274 5.92 15.64 -17.07
C VAL A 274 5.10 15.11 -18.25
N PHE A 275 3.82 14.81 -18.02
CA PHE A 275 2.92 14.25 -19.04
C PHE A 275 1.82 15.22 -19.48
N GLY A 276 1.87 16.49 -19.07
CA GLY A 276 0.86 17.48 -19.45
C GLY A 276 -0.52 17.14 -18.88
N GLY A 277 -0.58 16.58 -17.67
CA GLY A 277 -1.81 16.11 -17.03
C GLY A 277 -2.45 14.85 -17.64
N LYS A 278 -1.81 14.26 -18.66
CA LYS A 278 -2.23 12.97 -19.24
C LYS A 278 -1.86 11.76 -18.39
N GLY A 279 -0.99 11.94 -17.39
CA GLY A 279 -0.47 10.87 -16.54
C GLY A 279 -1.55 10.11 -15.77
N GLY A 280 -2.64 10.79 -15.37
CA GLY A 280 -3.68 10.21 -14.54
C GLY A 280 -4.54 9.13 -15.23
N VAL A 281 -5.35 8.44 -14.42
CA VAL A 281 -6.25 7.34 -14.83
C VAL A 281 -5.49 6.12 -15.37
N GLN A 282 -4.46 5.68 -14.64
CA GLN A 282 -3.73 4.45 -14.94
C GLN A 282 -4.42 3.22 -14.34
N ASN A 283 -4.21 2.03 -14.93
CA ASN A 283 -4.72 0.79 -14.35
C ASN A 283 -4.09 0.52 -12.97
N PHE A 284 -4.77 -0.35 -12.24
CA PHE A 284 -4.29 -0.93 -10.98
C PHE A 284 -2.81 -1.34 -10.98
N HIS A 285 -2.33 -2.07 -11.99
CA HIS A 285 -0.97 -2.62 -11.99
C HIS A 285 0.10 -1.54 -12.10
N VAL A 286 -0.14 -0.52 -12.92
CA VAL A 286 0.76 0.64 -13.02
C VAL A 286 0.83 1.34 -11.67
N ARG A 287 -0.31 1.73 -11.10
CA ARG A 287 -0.38 2.48 -9.84
C ARG A 287 0.25 1.70 -8.68
N LEU A 288 0.01 0.39 -8.61
CA LEU A 288 0.64 -0.48 -7.63
C LEU A 288 2.18 -0.47 -7.75
N ASN A 289 2.71 -0.65 -8.96
CA ASN A 289 4.16 -0.68 -9.20
C ASN A 289 4.83 0.68 -9.00
N VAL A 290 4.14 1.76 -9.36
CA VAL A 290 4.59 3.14 -9.10
C VAL A 290 4.66 3.40 -7.59
N THR A 291 3.66 2.97 -6.83
CA THR A 291 3.65 3.09 -5.37
C THR A 291 4.80 2.30 -4.73
N TYR A 292 5.07 1.08 -5.21
CA TYR A 292 6.26 0.33 -4.79
C TYR A 292 7.56 1.08 -5.09
N LEU A 293 7.67 1.65 -6.30
CA LEU A 293 8.87 2.35 -6.73
C LEU A 293 9.17 3.56 -5.85
N LEU A 294 8.17 4.40 -5.57
CA LEU A 294 8.32 5.58 -4.70
C LEU A 294 8.85 5.22 -3.31
N GLY A 295 8.34 4.14 -2.70
CA GLY A 295 8.83 3.62 -1.43
C GLY A 295 10.17 2.86 -1.52
N GLU A 296 10.75 2.72 -2.71
CA GLU A 296 12.01 2.01 -2.97
C GLU A 296 13.11 2.88 -3.58
N LEU A 297 12.84 4.13 -3.96
CA LEU A 297 13.87 5.03 -4.49
C LEU A 297 15.02 5.20 -3.48
N VAL A 298 16.25 5.02 -3.96
CA VAL A 298 17.47 4.96 -3.12
C VAL A 298 18.36 6.16 -3.41
N VAL A 299 18.68 6.91 -2.36
CA VAL A 299 19.68 8.00 -2.38
C VAL A 299 21.07 7.41 -2.27
N GLN A 300 21.29 6.49 -1.32
CA GLN A 300 22.60 5.90 -1.07
C GLN A 300 22.48 4.38 -0.97
N LYS A 301 23.35 3.66 -1.70
CA LYS A 301 23.41 2.20 -1.62
C LYS A 301 23.80 1.80 -0.19
N GLY A 302 23.06 0.86 0.38
CA GLY A 302 23.41 0.25 1.66
C GLY A 302 24.50 -0.81 1.50
N ASP A 303 24.98 -1.32 2.63
CA ASP A 303 25.94 -2.42 2.70
C ASP A 303 25.34 -3.56 3.54
N PRO A 304 24.72 -4.57 2.90
CA PRO A 304 24.13 -5.70 3.61
C PRO A 304 25.13 -6.50 4.43
N ALA A 305 26.41 -6.58 4.00
CA ALA A 305 27.44 -7.32 4.73
C ALA A 305 27.75 -6.68 6.09
N LYS A 306 27.56 -5.36 6.20
CA LYS A 306 27.70 -4.59 7.44
C LYS A 306 26.36 -4.32 8.14
N GLY A 307 25.26 -4.90 7.66
CA GLY A 307 23.92 -4.62 8.18
C GLY A 307 23.42 -3.20 7.93
N ILE A 308 24.06 -2.42 7.04
CA ILE A 308 23.69 -1.03 6.75
C ILE A 308 22.59 -1.00 5.69
N PRO A 309 21.36 -0.56 6.02
CA PRO A 309 20.28 -0.50 5.05
C PRO A 309 20.52 0.59 4.00
N ALA A 310 19.94 0.41 2.81
CA ALA A 310 19.98 1.44 1.78
C ALA A 310 19.16 2.68 2.19
N ALA A 311 19.75 3.86 2.04
CA ALA A 311 19.08 5.12 2.36
C ALA A 311 18.06 5.47 1.28
N ARG A 312 16.82 5.75 1.68
CA ARG A 312 15.69 6.00 0.78
C ARG A 312 15.47 7.48 0.53
N TYR A 313 14.78 7.82 -0.55
CA TYR A 313 14.50 9.21 -0.88
C TYR A 313 13.25 9.71 -0.12
N THR A 314 13.47 10.52 0.91
CA THR A 314 12.41 10.93 1.85
C THR A 314 11.30 11.75 1.21
N ALA A 315 11.63 12.58 0.21
CA ALA A 315 10.64 13.42 -0.46
C ALA A 315 9.55 12.62 -1.23
N SER A 316 9.79 11.33 -1.49
CA SER A 316 8.74 10.42 -2.00
C SER A 316 7.59 10.20 -1.01
N ALA A 317 7.70 10.64 0.25
CA ALA A 317 6.65 10.46 1.25
C ALA A 317 5.39 11.27 0.89
N PHE A 318 5.52 12.49 0.35
CA PHE A 318 4.38 13.33 0.00
C PHE A 318 3.40 12.65 -0.98
N PRO A 319 3.84 12.16 -2.17
CA PRO A 319 2.92 11.48 -3.07
C PRO A 319 2.36 10.17 -2.50
N LEU A 320 3.08 9.49 -1.60
CA LEU A 320 2.54 8.32 -0.91
C LEU A 320 1.43 8.69 0.09
N CYS A 321 1.54 9.82 0.79
CA CYS A 321 0.45 10.36 1.60
C CYS A 321 -0.78 10.67 0.76
N ASP A 322 -0.61 11.23 -0.45
CA ASP A 322 -1.74 11.48 -1.34
C ASP A 322 -2.44 10.19 -1.77
N VAL A 323 -1.67 9.14 -2.06
CA VAL A 323 -2.23 7.81 -2.37
C VAL A 323 -3.06 7.28 -1.21
N VAL A 324 -2.57 7.41 0.02
CA VAL A 324 -3.30 6.98 1.23
C VAL A 324 -4.57 7.81 1.43
N ASN A 325 -4.50 9.12 1.23
CA ASN A 325 -5.64 10.02 1.43
C ASN A 325 -6.68 9.94 0.32
N GLU A 326 -6.30 9.57 -0.90
CA GLU A 326 -7.17 9.48 -2.07
C GLU A 326 -8.38 8.57 -1.81
N PRO A 327 -9.61 9.10 -1.75
CA PRO A 327 -10.80 8.32 -1.41
C PRO A 327 -11.08 7.18 -2.39
N ARG A 328 -10.80 7.38 -3.69
CA ARG A 328 -11.08 6.40 -4.75
C ARG A 328 -9.95 5.39 -4.97
N GLN A 329 -8.86 5.52 -4.21
CA GLN A 329 -7.74 4.60 -4.29
C GLN A 329 -8.11 3.27 -3.64
N LEU A 330 -7.93 2.17 -4.39
CA LEU A 330 -8.08 0.82 -3.84
C LEU A 330 -7.16 0.59 -2.64
N ASP A 331 -7.71 -0.02 -1.58
CA ASP A 331 -7.00 -0.36 -0.34
C ASP A 331 -5.67 -1.08 -0.61
N ALA A 332 -5.62 -1.97 -1.60
CA ALA A 332 -4.41 -2.70 -1.97
C ALA A 332 -3.21 -1.80 -2.33
N ILE A 333 -3.47 -0.68 -3.00
CA ILE A 333 -2.43 0.29 -3.34
C ILE A 333 -2.09 1.13 -2.11
N LYS A 334 -3.09 1.49 -1.28
CA LYS A 334 -2.86 2.19 -0.02
C LYS A 334 -1.99 1.38 0.93
N VAL A 335 -2.20 0.07 1.03
CA VAL A 335 -1.36 -0.84 1.84
C VAL A 335 0.11 -0.73 1.44
N VAL A 336 0.41 -0.73 0.14
CA VAL A 336 1.78 -0.55 -0.36
C VAL A 336 2.30 0.83 -0.02
N ALA A 337 1.48 1.87 -0.13
CA ALA A 337 1.84 3.24 0.21
C ALA A 337 2.20 3.39 1.69
N VAL A 338 1.37 2.86 2.60
CA VAL A 338 1.63 2.89 4.06
C VAL A 338 2.95 2.18 4.38
N ARG A 339 3.19 1.00 3.81
CA ARG A 339 4.48 0.28 4.00
C ARG A 339 5.67 1.07 3.45
N GLY A 340 5.48 1.75 2.32
CA GLY A 340 6.46 2.67 1.76
C GLY A 340 6.77 3.82 2.72
N LEU A 341 5.74 4.50 3.23
CA LEU A 341 5.85 5.60 4.18
C LEU A 341 6.65 5.20 5.43
N VAL A 342 6.28 4.09 6.08
CA VAL A 342 7.00 3.59 7.27
C VAL A 342 8.47 3.35 6.96
N ARG A 343 8.78 2.76 5.79
CA ARG A 343 10.16 2.55 5.36
C ARG A 343 10.92 3.87 5.19
N LEU A 344 10.28 4.88 4.58
CA LEU A 344 10.87 6.21 4.42
C LEU A 344 11.11 6.89 5.76
N MET A 345 10.21 6.75 6.74
CA MET A 345 10.39 7.31 8.08
C MET A 345 11.54 6.64 8.87
N LYS A 346 11.89 5.39 8.53
CA LYS A 346 12.98 4.65 9.18
C LYS A 346 14.34 4.80 8.49
N THR A 347 14.37 4.92 7.17
CA THR A 347 15.61 4.82 6.37
C THR A 347 15.78 5.95 5.37
N GLY A 348 14.93 6.97 5.43
CA GLY A 348 14.95 8.12 4.54
C GLY A 348 16.17 9.02 4.73
N LYS A 349 16.67 9.57 3.61
CA LYS A 349 17.61 10.69 3.54
C LYS A 349 17.02 11.82 2.66
N PRO A 350 17.09 13.09 3.11
CA PRO A 350 17.45 13.50 4.48
C PRO A 350 16.50 12.87 5.52
N GLU A 351 16.91 12.82 6.79
CA GLU A 351 16.05 12.25 7.83
C GLU A 351 14.68 12.94 7.84
N ALA A 352 13.62 12.18 8.05
CA ALA A 352 12.27 12.72 8.10
C ALA A 352 12.13 13.70 9.28
N SER A 353 11.83 14.96 8.96
CA SER A 353 11.55 15.99 9.94
C SER A 353 10.34 15.61 10.81
N TYR A 354 10.25 16.24 11.98
CA TYR A 354 9.10 16.08 12.87
C TYR A 354 7.78 16.37 12.15
N ASP A 355 7.70 17.47 11.38
CA ASP A 355 6.49 17.85 10.63
C ASP A 355 6.09 16.79 9.61
N LEU A 356 7.05 16.20 8.90
CA LEU A 356 6.76 15.14 7.92
C LEU A 356 6.27 13.87 8.62
N ARG A 357 6.90 13.47 9.74
CA ARG A 357 6.44 12.33 10.55
C ARG A 357 5.02 12.57 11.06
N LEU A 358 4.72 13.78 11.55
CA LEU A 358 3.39 14.14 12.00
C LEU A 358 2.36 14.06 10.87
N GLN A 359 2.68 14.61 9.70
CA GLN A 359 1.80 14.56 8.53
C GLN A 359 1.51 13.12 8.09
N VAL A 360 2.53 12.25 8.08
CA VAL A 360 2.36 10.82 7.80
C VAL A 360 1.46 10.18 8.84
N ALA A 361 1.70 10.42 10.13
CA ALA A 361 0.91 9.84 11.20
C ALA A 361 -0.57 10.31 11.17
N GLN A 362 -0.82 11.59 10.90
CA GLN A 362 -2.16 12.16 10.69
C GLN A 362 -2.85 11.50 9.51
N CYS A 363 -2.16 11.37 8.37
CA CYS A 363 -2.67 10.67 7.20
C CYS A 363 -3.15 9.24 7.52
N LEU A 364 -2.41 8.49 8.35
CA LEU A 364 -2.82 7.14 8.77
C LEU A 364 -4.00 7.17 9.75
N ALA A 365 -3.99 8.10 10.72
CA ALA A 365 -5.04 8.22 11.73
C ALA A 365 -6.38 8.66 11.12
N ASP A 366 -6.37 9.58 10.16
CA ASP A 366 -7.56 10.05 9.45
C ASP A 366 -8.19 8.91 8.65
N GLN A 367 -7.38 8.04 8.05
CA GLN A 367 -7.90 6.83 7.44
C GLN A 367 -8.54 5.92 8.50
N LEU A 368 -7.92 5.74 9.68
CA LEU A 368 -8.53 4.93 10.73
C LEU A 368 -9.89 5.46 11.19
N GLN A 369 -10.20 6.75 11.05
CA GLN A 369 -11.54 7.29 11.37
C GLN A 369 -12.66 6.79 10.44
N ARG A 370 -12.32 6.24 9.26
CA ARG A 370 -13.34 5.74 8.34
C ARG A 370 -14.11 4.55 8.93
N PRO A 371 -15.42 4.46 8.66
CA PRO A 371 -16.25 3.35 9.14
C PRO A 371 -15.74 2.00 8.60
N TYR A 372 -15.86 0.97 9.43
CA TYR A 372 -15.41 -0.39 9.12
C TYR A 372 -16.43 -1.17 8.28
N GLN A 373 -15.96 -1.94 7.29
CA GLN A 373 -16.81 -2.85 6.52
C GLN A 373 -17.02 -4.18 7.26
N ARG A 374 -18.21 -4.41 7.85
CA ARG A 374 -18.52 -5.70 8.49
C ARG A 374 -18.66 -6.89 7.53
N SER A 375 -18.91 -6.68 6.24
CA SER A 375 -19.18 -7.75 5.24
C SER A 375 -18.21 -7.75 4.05
N VAL A 376 -17.55 -8.87 3.81
CA VAL A 376 -16.56 -9.11 2.74
C VAL A 376 -17.17 -9.09 1.33
N LEU A 377 -18.48 -9.33 1.21
CA LEU A 377 -19.11 -9.71 -0.07
C LEU A 377 -19.31 -8.58 -1.09
N ARG A 378 -19.00 -7.32 -0.76
CA ARG A 378 -19.07 -6.20 -1.72
C ARG A 378 -18.06 -5.10 -1.39
N GLN A 379 -16.80 -5.27 -1.78
CA GLN A 379 -15.96 -4.10 -2.06
C GLN A 379 -16.53 -3.43 -3.33
N ARG A 380 -17.54 -2.57 -3.15
CA ARG A 380 -17.94 -1.67 -4.22
C ARG A 380 -16.88 -0.58 -4.31
N ILE A 381 -16.60 -0.09 -5.52
CA ILE A 381 -15.72 1.05 -5.76
C ILE A 381 -16.19 2.30 -4.97
N ASP A 382 -17.46 2.32 -4.54
CA ASP A 382 -18.08 3.36 -3.71
C ASP A 382 -18.17 3.04 -2.21
N SER A 383 -17.60 1.92 -1.72
CA SER A 383 -17.64 1.62 -0.29
C SER A 383 -16.64 2.51 0.43
N HIS A 384 -17.15 3.53 1.12
CA HIS A 384 -16.49 4.30 2.18
C HIS A 384 -16.00 3.42 3.36
N LEU A 385 -16.17 2.10 3.26
CA LEU A 385 -15.89 1.12 4.28
C LEU A 385 -14.51 0.50 4.05
N GLN A 386 -13.73 0.40 5.12
CA GLN A 386 -12.37 -0.16 5.06
C GLN A 386 -12.35 -1.65 5.34
N HIS A 387 -11.51 -2.37 4.59
CA HIS A 387 -11.27 -3.79 4.84
C HIS A 387 -10.27 -4.01 6.00
N ILE A 388 -10.45 -5.10 6.76
CA ILE A 388 -9.68 -5.47 7.96
C ILE A 388 -8.15 -5.36 7.79
N TRP A 389 -7.59 -6.01 6.77
CA TRP A 389 -6.15 -5.97 6.46
C TRP A 389 -5.56 -4.56 6.31
N TYR A 390 -6.34 -3.62 5.76
CA TYR A 390 -5.89 -2.26 5.58
C TYR A 390 -5.82 -1.54 6.93
N GLN A 391 -6.79 -1.78 7.82
CA GLN A 391 -6.74 -1.27 9.19
C GLN A 391 -5.54 -1.83 9.96
N GLU A 392 -5.24 -3.12 9.83
CA GLU A 392 -4.04 -3.71 10.44
C GLU A 392 -2.76 -3.01 9.96
N VAL A 393 -2.65 -2.75 8.65
CA VAL A 393 -1.49 -2.05 8.08
C VAL A 393 -1.43 -0.59 8.54
N LEU A 394 -2.57 0.09 8.71
CA LEU A 394 -2.63 1.45 9.24
C LEU A 394 -2.15 1.52 10.69
N VAL A 395 -2.60 0.61 11.56
CA VAL A 395 -2.19 0.61 12.98
C VAL A 395 -0.71 0.21 13.15
N GLU A 396 -0.24 -0.79 12.42
CA GLU A 396 1.19 -1.15 12.41
C GLU A 396 2.03 -0.01 11.84
N GLY A 397 1.51 0.66 10.81
CA GLY A 397 2.15 1.82 10.20
C GLY A 397 2.29 2.97 11.18
N LEU A 398 1.23 3.30 11.92
CA LEU A 398 1.19 4.42 12.87
C LEU A 398 2.23 4.25 13.99
N ALA A 399 2.35 3.05 14.56
CA ALA A 399 3.41 2.75 15.53
C ALA A 399 4.83 2.81 14.91
N GLY A 400 4.95 2.57 13.61
CA GLY A 400 6.21 2.57 12.86
C GLY A 400 6.72 3.94 12.39
N VAL A 401 5.92 5.02 12.51
CA VAL A 401 6.30 6.37 12.03
C VAL A 401 7.39 7.01 12.91
N GLY A 402 7.44 6.65 14.20
CA GLY A 402 8.41 7.21 15.15
C GLY A 402 8.04 8.59 15.69
N ILE A 403 6.74 8.91 15.77
CA ILE A 403 6.22 10.09 16.47
C ILE A 403 5.23 9.63 17.55
N LEU A 404 5.09 10.43 18.61
CA LEU A 404 4.23 10.12 19.75
C LEU A 404 3.22 11.21 20.01
N GLN A 405 3.71 12.45 20.01
CA GLN A 405 2.95 13.63 20.36
C GLN A 405 2.65 14.47 19.13
N ASN A 406 1.50 15.14 19.14
CA ASN A 406 1.20 16.21 18.19
C ASN A 406 1.95 17.51 18.57
N LYS A 407 1.72 18.59 17.81
CA LYS A 407 2.34 19.90 18.06
C LYS A 407 1.96 20.50 19.42
N GLN A 408 0.89 20.01 20.04
CA GLN A 408 0.40 20.41 21.35
C GLN A 408 0.93 19.50 22.49
N ALA A 409 1.95 18.68 22.23
CA ALA A 409 2.53 17.72 23.17
C ALA A 409 1.54 16.66 23.70
N GLN A 410 0.38 16.47 23.05
CA GLN A 410 -0.62 15.48 23.46
C GLN A 410 -0.30 14.11 22.86
N PRO A 411 -0.54 12.99 23.59
CA PRO A 411 -0.32 11.64 23.09
C PRO A 411 -1.25 11.36 21.91
N PHE A 412 -0.71 11.41 20.69
CA PHE A 412 -1.49 11.31 19.47
C PHE A 412 -1.58 9.87 18.98
N VAL A 413 -0.42 9.24 18.75
CA VAL A 413 -0.34 7.86 18.21
C VAL A 413 -0.97 6.87 19.18
N GLU A 414 -0.66 7.01 20.46
CA GLU A 414 -1.15 6.17 21.54
C GLU A 414 -2.69 6.24 21.64
N THR A 415 -3.25 7.46 21.64
CA THR A 415 -4.70 7.70 21.66
C THR A 415 -5.39 7.10 20.44
N ALA A 416 -4.86 7.33 19.23
CA ALA A 416 -5.46 6.80 18.01
C ALA A 416 -5.48 5.26 17.99
N LEU A 417 -4.41 4.60 18.47
CA LEU A 417 -4.37 3.13 18.58
C LEU A 417 -5.32 2.62 19.67
N ALA A 418 -5.39 3.30 20.82
CA ALA A 418 -6.30 2.94 21.89
C ALA A 418 -7.78 3.06 21.47
N GLU A 419 -8.12 4.07 20.67
CA GLU A 419 -9.45 4.21 20.10
C GLU A 419 -9.83 3.06 19.16
N VAL A 420 -8.89 2.58 18.33
CA VAL A 420 -9.12 1.42 17.47
C VAL A 420 -9.31 0.16 18.31
N MET A 421 -8.45 -0.06 19.31
CA MET A 421 -8.52 -1.19 20.24
C MET A 421 -9.86 -1.23 20.99
N ALA A 422 -10.33 -0.09 21.49
CA ALA A 422 -11.55 0.04 22.29
C ALA A 422 -12.85 0.07 21.44
N ASN A 423 -12.78 0.08 20.11
CA ASN A 423 -13.98 0.19 19.27
C ASN A 423 -14.63 -1.19 19.01
N PRO A 424 -15.80 -1.50 19.62
CA PRO A 424 -16.46 -2.80 19.45
C PRO A 424 -17.01 -3.02 18.03
N ASN A 425 -17.14 -1.96 17.22
CA ASN A 425 -17.60 -2.10 15.85
C ASN A 425 -16.53 -2.61 14.89
N ARG A 426 -15.25 -2.62 15.31
CA ARG A 426 -14.14 -3.13 14.50
C ARG A 426 -13.93 -4.62 14.71
N HIS A 427 -13.42 -5.26 13.67
CA HIS A 427 -13.03 -6.67 13.74
C HIS A 427 -11.91 -6.90 14.77
N PHE A 428 -11.94 -8.05 15.45
CA PHE A 428 -10.93 -8.39 16.47
C PHE A 428 -9.50 -8.27 15.96
N LEU A 429 -9.19 -8.80 14.76
CA LEU A 429 -7.87 -8.60 14.11
C LEU A 429 -7.38 -7.15 14.09
N ALA A 430 -8.23 -6.18 13.77
CA ALA A 430 -7.82 -4.76 13.76
C ALA A 430 -7.59 -4.24 15.18
N ARG A 431 -8.45 -4.65 16.14
CA ARG A 431 -8.36 -4.27 17.55
C ARG A 431 -7.12 -4.85 18.23
N THR A 432 -6.80 -6.12 17.97
CA THR A 432 -5.61 -6.81 18.48
C THR A 432 -4.34 -6.36 17.78
N ALA A 433 -4.40 -6.01 16.49
CA ALA A 433 -3.29 -5.35 15.81
C ALA A 433 -3.00 -3.96 16.41
N ALA A 434 -4.02 -3.20 16.82
CA ALA A 434 -3.84 -1.95 17.54
C ALA A 434 -3.21 -2.20 18.93
N ALA A 435 -3.68 -3.19 19.69
CA ALA A 435 -3.06 -3.61 20.94
C ALA A 435 -1.58 -3.96 20.78
N LYS A 436 -1.24 -4.78 19.77
CA LYS A 436 0.13 -5.12 19.38
C LYS A 436 0.94 -3.85 19.03
N ALA A 437 0.35 -2.93 18.28
CA ALA A 437 1.00 -1.70 17.84
C ALA A 437 1.30 -0.74 19.01
N ILE A 438 0.44 -0.67 20.03
CA ILE A 438 0.70 0.12 21.24
C ILE A 438 2.00 -0.33 21.90
N GLY A 439 2.20 -1.65 22.05
CA GLY A 439 3.44 -2.22 22.58
C GLY A 439 4.69 -1.99 21.71
N ARG A 440 4.56 -1.38 20.52
CA ARG A 440 5.66 -1.07 19.59
C ARG A 440 5.82 0.42 19.33
N ALA A 441 4.85 1.23 19.72
CA ALA A 441 4.98 2.67 19.75
C ALA A 441 6.07 3.05 20.76
N PRO A 442 6.88 4.09 20.50
CA PRO A 442 7.98 4.48 21.39
C PRO A 442 7.47 5.22 22.65
N LEU A 443 6.62 4.61 23.46
CA LEU A 443 5.84 5.26 24.53
C LEU A 443 6.72 6.05 25.53
N THR A 444 6.20 7.16 26.06
CA THR A 444 6.88 8.03 27.05
C THR A 444 6.37 7.79 28.48
N GLY A 445 6.94 8.47 29.47
CA GLY A 445 6.51 8.39 30.87
C GLY A 445 5.06 8.86 31.13
N ALA A 446 4.42 9.55 30.18
CA ALA A 446 3.00 9.94 30.27
C ALA A 446 2.02 8.80 29.92
N PHE A 447 2.54 7.59 29.65
CA PHE A 447 1.73 6.42 29.35
C PHE A 447 0.95 5.92 30.58
N ASP A 448 -0.38 5.89 30.48
CA ASP A 448 -1.24 5.32 31.52
C ASP A 448 -1.28 3.79 31.42
N GLY A 449 -0.28 3.15 32.03
CA GLY A 449 -0.20 1.69 32.09
C GLY A 449 -1.38 1.03 32.81
N GLY A 450 -2.02 1.72 33.76
CA GLY A 450 -3.17 1.21 34.49
C GLY A 450 -4.40 1.09 33.60
N LEU A 451 -4.74 2.18 32.88
CA LEU A 451 -5.82 2.20 31.91
C LEU A 451 -5.60 1.18 30.79
N ARG A 452 -4.38 1.10 30.25
CA ARG A 452 -4.06 0.19 29.14
C ARG A 452 -4.04 -1.28 29.56
N SER A 453 -3.54 -1.60 30.75
CA SER A 453 -3.72 -2.94 31.33
C SER A 453 -5.19 -3.34 31.35
N TYR A 454 -6.06 -2.47 31.87
CA TYR A 454 -7.48 -2.76 31.97
C TYR A 454 -8.13 -3.03 30.60
N GLN A 455 -7.86 -2.16 29.61
CA GLN A 455 -8.43 -2.30 28.27
C GLN A 455 -7.95 -3.56 27.53
N LEU A 456 -6.71 -4.00 27.76
CA LEU A 456 -6.20 -5.24 27.16
C LEU A 456 -6.88 -6.48 27.74
N VAL A 457 -7.10 -6.51 29.06
CA VAL A 457 -7.82 -7.60 29.73
C VAL A 457 -9.30 -7.61 29.32
N GLU A 458 -9.92 -6.43 29.21
CA GLU A 458 -11.29 -6.31 28.72
C GLU A 458 -11.42 -6.82 27.27
N LEU A 459 -10.49 -6.46 26.39
CA LEU A 459 -10.44 -6.98 25.02
C LEU A 459 -10.31 -8.51 25.01
N ALA A 460 -9.48 -9.08 25.90
CA ALA A 460 -9.33 -10.53 26.04
C ALA A 460 -10.64 -11.21 26.45
N GLY A 461 -11.37 -10.64 27.41
CA GLY A 461 -12.69 -11.12 27.82
C GLY A 461 -13.72 -11.09 26.68
N GLN A 462 -13.76 -9.99 25.92
CA GLN A 462 -14.63 -9.86 24.75
C GLN A 462 -14.28 -10.89 23.66
N MET A 463 -12.97 -11.15 23.44
CA MET A 463 -12.51 -12.16 22.50
C MET A 463 -12.86 -13.58 22.96
N ALA A 464 -12.70 -13.90 24.25
CA ALA A 464 -13.06 -15.21 24.79
C ALA A 464 -14.55 -15.50 24.62
N ALA A 465 -15.41 -14.53 24.95
CA ALA A 465 -16.86 -14.64 24.77
C ALA A 465 -17.25 -14.81 23.29
N ALA A 466 -16.57 -14.13 22.37
CA ALA A 466 -16.83 -14.26 20.93
C ALA A 466 -16.27 -15.56 20.34
N TYR A 467 -15.10 -16.02 20.80
CA TYR A 467 -14.51 -17.30 20.44
C TYR A 467 -15.45 -18.46 20.78
N ASN A 468 -16.00 -18.47 22.00
CA ASN A 468 -16.95 -19.49 22.44
C ASN A 468 -18.22 -19.55 21.57
N LYS A 469 -18.60 -18.46 20.88
CA LYS A 469 -19.72 -18.47 19.92
C LYS A 469 -19.35 -19.02 18.55
N SER A 470 -18.09 -18.94 18.15
CA SER A 470 -17.62 -19.37 16.82
C SER A 470 -16.16 -19.79 16.86
N PRO A 471 -15.83 -20.93 17.49
CA PRO A 471 -14.44 -21.29 17.78
C PRO A 471 -13.66 -21.73 16.53
N THR A 472 -14.37 -22.11 15.47
CA THR A 472 -13.81 -22.56 14.18
C THR A 472 -13.33 -21.40 13.28
N ALA A 473 -13.54 -20.13 13.67
CA ALA A 473 -13.13 -19.02 12.82
C ALA A 473 -11.60 -18.89 12.75
N GLY A 474 -11.04 -18.98 11.54
CA GLY A 474 -9.58 -19.06 11.33
C GLY A 474 -8.75 -17.84 11.74
N TYR A 475 -9.38 -16.72 12.13
CA TYR A 475 -8.67 -15.53 12.59
C TYR A 475 -8.34 -15.55 14.10
N TRP A 476 -8.85 -16.51 14.87
CA TRP A 476 -8.66 -16.55 16.32
C TRP A 476 -7.20 -16.72 16.74
N PRO A 477 -6.42 -17.69 16.22
CA PRO A 477 -5.03 -17.86 16.63
C PRO A 477 -4.22 -16.57 16.44
N ARG A 478 -4.38 -15.92 15.28
CA ARG A 478 -3.72 -14.64 14.97
C ARG A 478 -4.17 -13.51 15.90
N SER A 479 -5.45 -13.42 16.23
CA SER A 479 -5.97 -12.36 17.11
C SER A 479 -5.40 -12.51 18.53
N PHE A 480 -5.44 -13.72 19.10
CA PHE A 480 -4.88 -14.01 20.43
C PHE A 480 -3.35 -13.87 20.45
N GLN A 481 -2.66 -14.27 19.38
CA GLN A 481 -1.22 -14.08 19.26
C GLN A 481 -0.83 -12.59 19.21
N GLN A 482 -1.58 -11.77 18.46
CA GLN A 482 -1.37 -10.31 18.45
C GLN A 482 -1.60 -9.69 19.84
N LEU A 483 -2.61 -10.16 20.57
CA LEU A 483 -2.87 -9.73 21.93
C LEU A 483 -1.70 -10.10 22.86
N TYR A 484 -1.16 -11.32 22.77
CA TYR A 484 0.05 -11.70 23.50
C TYR A 484 1.25 -10.80 23.15
N PHE A 485 1.43 -10.50 21.86
CA PHE A 485 2.49 -9.61 21.40
C PHE A 485 2.28 -8.14 21.79
N SER A 486 1.14 -7.74 22.36
CA SER A 486 1.04 -6.43 23.01
C SER A 486 1.92 -6.34 24.26
N PHE A 487 2.08 -7.45 24.99
CA PHE A 487 2.89 -7.53 26.21
C PHE A 487 4.35 -7.86 25.93
N LYS A 488 4.61 -8.74 24.94
CA LYS A 488 5.95 -9.28 24.65
C LYS A 488 6.43 -8.95 23.23
N ALA A 489 7.74 -8.84 23.09
CA ALA A 489 8.42 -8.83 21.81
C ALA A 489 8.15 -10.14 21.04
N ILE A 490 8.09 -10.07 19.70
CA ILE A 490 7.98 -11.28 18.85
C ILE A 490 9.23 -12.15 18.98
N ASN A 491 10.38 -11.49 19.04
CA ASN A 491 11.70 -12.10 19.23
C ASN A 491 12.65 -11.05 19.81
N LYS A 492 13.91 -11.44 20.07
CA LYS A 492 14.93 -10.55 20.65
C LYS A 492 15.27 -9.33 19.77
N ASN A 493 14.97 -9.40 18.47
CA ASN A 493 15.25 -8.33 17.50
C ASN A 493 14.03 -7.41 17.28
N ASP A 494 12.89 -7.71 17.90
CA ASP A 494 11.69 -6.87 17.83
C ASP A 494 11.85 -5.70 18.82
N VAL A 495 12.28 -4.56 18.27
CA VAL A 495 12.50 -3.31 18.99
C VAL A 495 11.57 -2.21 18.47
N THR A 496 11.25 -1.26 19.35
CA THR A 496 10.54 -0.03 18.99
C THR A 496 11.39 0.85 18.06
N VAL A 497 10.77 1.88 17.47
CA VAL A 497 11.52 2.87 16.67
C VAL A 497 12.61 3.59 17.49
N ALA A 498 12.43 3.67 18.82
CA ALA A 498 13.42 4.21 19.75
C ALA A 498 14.48 3.19 20.20
N GLY A 499 14.52 1.98 19.61
CA GLY A 499 15.51 0.94 19.95
C GLY A 499 15.23 0.18 21.25
N LYS A 500 14.18 0.53 22.01
CA LYS A 500 13.77 -0.21 23.22
C LYS A 500 13.15 -1.57 22.86
N PRO A 501 13.25 -2.60 23.71
CA PRO A 501 12.55 -3.88 23.51
C PRO A 501 11.05 -3.67 23.28
N ALA A 502 10.48 -4.33 22.26
CA ALA A 502 9.05 -4.27 22.00
C ALA A 502 8.23 -5.02 23.07
N GLY A 503 6.93 -4.70 23.11
CA GLY A 503 5.97 -5.18 24.10
C GLY A 503 5.93 -4.28 25.34
N LEU A 504 4.74 -4.11 25.92
CA LEU A 504 4.53 -3.24 27.08
C LEU A 504 5.38 -3.64 28.29
N LEU A 505 5.63 -4.94 28.48
CA LEU A 505 6.49 -5.42 29.57
C LEU A 505 7.97 -5.13 29.32
N GLY A 506 8.39 -5.02 28.06
CA GLY A 506 9.74 -4.60 27.70
C GLY A 506 9.96 -3.10 27.81
N GLN A 507 8.89 -2.30 27.74
CA GLN A 507 8.96 -0.84 27.78
C GLN A 507 8.76 -0.24 29.19
N PHE A 508 7.85 -0.78 30.01
CA PHE A 508 7.51 -0.22 31.35
C PHE A 508 7.59 -1.22 32.49
N GLY A 509 7.24 -2.48 32.25
CA GLY A 509 7.38 -3.55 33.26
C GLY A 509 6.62 -3.35 34.58
N THR A 510 5.52 -2.60 34.61
CA THR A 510 4.78 -2.34 35.87
C THR A 510 4.09 -3.60 36.42
N ALA A 511 3.89 -3.67 37.74
CA ALA A 511 3.15 -4.77 38.39
C ALA A 511 1.75 -4.95 37.77
N ARG A 512 1.05 -3.83 37.51
CA ARG A 512 -0.26 -3.82 36.88
C ARG A 512 -0.28 -4.42 35.47
N LEU A 513 0.80 -4.25 34.70
CA LEU A 513 0.94 -4.88 33.38
C LEU A 513 1.27 -6.37 33.49
N GLN A 514 2.05 -6.76 34.50
CA GLN A 514 2.35 -8.18 34.77
C GLN A 514 1.08 -8.94 35.19
N ASP A 515 0.23 -8.34 36.02
CA ASP A 515 -1.03 -8.96 36.42
C ASP A 515 -1.99 -9.08 35.25
N ALA A 516 -2.14 -8.03 34.43
CA ALA A 516 -2.91 -8.10 33.20
C ALA A 516 -2.39 -9.21 32.25
N TYR A 517 -1.08 -9.33 32.10
CA TYR A 517 -0.46 -10.40 31.32
C TYR A 517 -0.83 -11.79 31.85
N ARG A 518 -0.81 -12.00 33.18
CA ARG A 518 -1.22 -13.27 33.81
C ARG A 518 -2.67 -13.64 33.52
N GLN A 519 -3.58 -12.67 33.41
CA GLN A 519 -4.98 -12.94 33.05
C GLN A 519 -5.14 -13.33 31.57
N VAL A 520 -4.32 -12.77 30.68
CA VAL A 520 -4.44 -12.97 29.22
C VAL A 520 -3.81 -14.28 28.74
N VAL A 521 -2.67 -14.68 29.33
CA VAL A 521 -1.88 -15.83 28.85
C VAL A 521 -2.66 -17.15 28.81
N PRO A 522 -3.46 -17.54 29.82
CA PRO A 522 -4.22 -18.79 29.78
C PRO A 522 -5.17 -18.87 28.58
N LEU A 523 -5.83 -17.75 28.23
CA LEU A 523 -6.73 -17.68 27.08
C LEU A 523 -5.98 -17.83 25.76
N VAL A 524 -4.82 -17.17 25.65
CA VAL A 524 -3.96 -17.27 24.47
C VAL A 524 -3.46 -18.71 24.28
N ALA A 525 -2.98 -19.33 25.36
CA ALA A 525 -2.46 -20.70 25.34
C ALA A 525 -3.56 -21.68 24.90
N HIS A 526 -4.77 -21.54 25.44
CA HIS A 526 -5.92 -22.38 25.08
C HIS A 526 -6.22 -22.33 23.57
N VAL A 527 -6.24 -21.13 22.98
CA VAL A 527 -6.65 -20.94 21.57
C VAL A 527 -5.55 -21.34 20.59
N ILE A 528 -4.27 -21.10 20.91
CA ILE A 528 -3.16 -21.39 19.98
C ILE A 528 -2.98 -22.90 19.75
N VAL A 529 -3.31 -23.74 20.73
CA VAL A 529 -3.19 -25.21 20.60
C VAL A 529 -4.40 -25.86 19.91
N GLN A 530 -5.35 -25.07 19.41
CA GLN A 530 -6.53 -25.55 18.69
C GLN A 530 -6.25 -25.69 17.18
N PRO A 531 -6.91 -26.63 16.49
CA PRO A 531 -7.78 -27.66 17.04
C PRO A 531 -6.99 -28.75 17.77
N THR A 532 -7.60 -29.36 18.80
CA THR A 532 -7.04 -30.54 19.46
C THR A 532 -7.58 -31.81 18.81
N VAL A 533 -6.76 -32.87 18.76
CA VAL A 533 -7.18 -34.20 18.32
C VAL A 533 -7.78 -34.95 19.51
N THR A 534 -9.06 -35.30 19.43
CA THR A 534 -9.75 -36.07 20.46
C THR A 534 -9.40 -37.56 20.36
N ALA A 535 -9.74 -38.36 21.40
CA ALA A 535 -9.42 -39.79 21.46
C ALA A 535 -10.01 -40.61 20.29
N ASP A 536 -11.04 -40.10 19.63
CA ASP A 536 -11.64 -40.64 18.40
C ASP A 536 -10.91 -40.23 17.11
N GLY A 537 -9.73 -39.60 17.22
CA GLY A 537 -8.92 -39.14 16.09
C GLY A 537 -9.44 -37.89 15.37
N LYS A 538 -10.54 -37.29 15.83
CA LYS A 538 -11.15 -36.12 15.17
C LYS A 538 -10.57 -34.81 15.69
N GLN A 539 -10.40 -33.84 14.80
CA GLN A 539 -10.03 -32.47 15.19
C GLN A 539 -11.27 -31.73 15.69
N ARG A 540 -11.20 -31.20 16.92
CA ARG A 540 -12.27 -30.41 17.51
C ARG A 540 -11.71 -29.12 18.12
N PHE A 541 -12.48 -28.05 17.99
CA PHE A 541 -12.18 -26.79 18.66
C PHE A 541 -12.89 -26.78 20.02
N MET A 542 -12.12 -26.68 21.10
CA MET A 542 -12.65 -26.63 22.45
C MET A 542 -13.02 -25.20 22.83
N MET A 543 -14.16 -25.04 23.51
CA MET A 543 -14.55 -23.78 24.13
C MET A 543 -13.62 -23.48 25.31
N ILE A 544 -13.43 -22.20 25.60
CA ILE A 544 -12.72 -21.75 26.80
C ILE A 544 -13.65 -21.98 28.00
N SER A 545 -13.19 -22.71 29.01
CA SER A 545 -13.98 -23.03 30.20
C SER A 545 -14.30 -21.78 31.03
N SER A 546 -15.42 -21.84 31.78
CA SER A 546 -15.77 -20.81 32.77
C SER A 546 -14.67 -20.59 33.79
N ASP A 547 -13.99 -21.66 34.21
CA ASP A 547 -12.93 -21.62 35.21
C ASP A 547 -11.70 -20.85 34.71
N THR A 548 -11.46 -20.88 33.39
CA THR A 548 -10.39 -20.08 32.77
C THR A 548 -10.79 -18.60 32.63
N ILE A 549 -12.09 -18.31 32.43
CA ILE A 549 -12.60 -16.95 32.24
C ILE A 549 -12.81 -16.23 33.58
N LYS A 550 -13.17 -16.95 34.64
CA LYS A 550 -13.52 -16.39 35.96
C LYS A 550 -12.42 -15.51 36.57
N PRO A 551 -11.13 -15.92 36.63
CA PRO A 551 -10.07 -15.07 37.15
C PRO A 551 -9.96 -13.73 36.41
N LEU A 552 -10.18 -13.75 35.08
CA LEU A 552 -10.16 -12.54 34.26
C LEU A 552 -11.35 -11.62 34.59
N THR A 553 -12.55 -12.17 34.79
CA THR A 553 -13.73 -11.34 35.11
C THR A 553 -13.65 -10.75 36.51
N ASP A 554 -13.17 -11.54 37.49
CA ASP A 554 -12.97 -11.08 38.86
C ASP A 554 -11.91 -9.97 38.88
N TRP A 555 -10.82 -10.15 38.14
CA TRP A 555 -9.80 -9.12 37.97
C TRP A 555 -10.39 -7.84 37.37
N LEU A 556 -11.22 -7.90 36.32
CA LEU A 556 -11.85 -6.70 35.73
C LEU A 556 -12.75 -5.96 36.72
N ALA A 557 -13.46 -6.67 37.60
CA ALA A 557 -14.30 -6.03 38.61
C ALA A 557 -13.47 -5.23 39.63
N GLU A 558 -12.37 -5.82 40.11
CA GLU A 558 -11.51 -5.23 41.13
C GLU A 558 -10.63 -4.08 40.59
N ASN A 559 -10.29 -4.12 39.30
CA ASN A 559 -9.17 -3.36 38.75
C ASN A 559 -9.57 -2.21 37.82
N ARG A 560 -10.83 -1.77 37.89
CA ARG A 560 -11.40 -0.71 37.05
C ARG A 560 -10.79 0.67 37.35
N PRO A 561 -10.12 1.32 36.37
CA PRO A 561 -9.59 2.68 36.52
C PRO A 561 -10.70 3.73 36.63
N ALA A 562 -10.47 4.77 37.43
CA ALA A 562 -11.43 5.88 37.60
C ALA A 562 -11.70 6.66 36.29
N ASN A 563 -10.69 6.77 35.42
CA ASN A 563 -10.77 7.44 34.12
C ASN A 563 -11.32 6.54 33.00
N TYR A 564 -11.71 5.30 33.29
CA TYR A 564 -12.21 4.36 32.28
C TYR A 564 -13.65 4.68 31.85
N LYS A 565 -13.82 4.92 30.55
CA LYS A 565 -15.14 5.13 29.91
C LYS A 565 -15.43 4.02 28.91
N PRO A 566 -16.41 3.14 29.18
CA PRO A 566 -16.74 2.04 28.26
C PRO A 566 -17.30 2.56 26.94
N ARG A 567 -16.80 2.04 25.82
CA ARG A 567 -17.35 2.32 24.49
C ARG A 567 -18.50 1.35 24.20
N GLN A 568 -19.72 1.87 24.14
CA GLN A 568 -20.88 1.10 23.73
C GLN A 568 -20.87 0.86 22.21
N PRO A 569 -21.29 -0.32 21.72
CA PRO A 569 -21.48 -0.53 20.29
C PRO A 569 -22.57 0.40 19.77
N SER A 570 -22.22 1.31 18.87
CA SER A 570 -23.21 2.16 18.21
C SER A 570 -24.15 1.28 17.38
N THR A 571 -25.45 1.38 17.66
CA THR A 571 -26.53 0.88 16.79
C THR A 571 -26.53 1.71 15.51
N THR A 572 -25.64 1.42 14.57
CA THR A 572 -25.68 2.06 13.25
C THR A 572 -26.92 1.56 12.52
N THR A 573 -27.90 2.47 12.43
CA THR A 573 -29.12 2.36 11.65
C THR A 573 -28.81 1.88 10.24
N ALA A 574 -29.62 0.95 9.74
CA ALA A 574 -29.61 0.56 8.33
C ALA A 574 -29.66 1.82 7.44
N PRO A 575 -28.99 1.83 6.27
CA PRO A 575 -29.05 2.98 5.37
C PRO A 575 -30.51 3.24 5.04
N THR A 576 -31.00 4.42 5.44
CA THR A 576 -32.32 4.92 5.11
C THR A 576 -32.54 4.77 3.61
N SER A 577 -33.46 3.87 3.26
CA SER A 577 -34.00 3.78 1.91
C SER A 577 -34.48 5.17 1.51
N THR A 578 -34.03 5.60 0.33
CA THR A 578 -34.47 6.78 -0.41
C THR A 578 -35.96 7.06 -0.19
N PRO A 579 -36.38 8.32 0.04
CA PRO A 579 -37.80 8.63 0.13
C PRO A 579 -38.45 8.35 -1.21
N THR A 580 -39.29 7.31 -1.24
CA THR A 580 -40.18 7.00 -2.35
C THR A 580 -41.14 8.18 -2.50
N THR A 581 -40.97 8.97 -3.55
CA THR A 581 -41.96 9.95 -3.99
C THR A 581 -43.30 9.25 -4.19
N LYS A 582 -44.26 9.53 -3.30
CA LYS A 582 -45.67 9.15 -3.48
C LYS A 582 -46.22 9.81 -4.76
N PRO A 583 -47.04 9.10 -5.56
CA PRO A 583 -47.66 9.68 -6.74
C PRO A 583 -48.73 10.69 -6.34
N LYS A 584 -48.73 11.85 -7.02
CA LYS A 584 -49.78 12.88 -6.90
C LYS A 584 -51.14 12.27 -7.26
N ALA A 585 -52.03 12.20 -6.26
CA ALA A 585 -53.45 11.95 -6.48
C ALA A 585 -54.10 13.16 -7.15
N LYS A 586 -54.90 12.89 -8.19
CA LYS A 586 -55.76 13.85 -8.88
C LYS A 586 -56.78 14.44 -7.89
N ALA A 587 -56.74 15.75 -7.69
CA ALA A 587 -57.83 16.47 -7.05
C ALA A 587 -58.89 16.80 -8.13
N LYS A 588 -60.05 16.17 -8.00
CA LYS A 588 -61.29 16.56 -8.70
C LYS A 588 -61.77 17.90 -8.14
N THR A 589 -61.94 18.87 -9.02
CA THR A 589 -62.73 20.07 -8.80
C THR A 589 -64.20 19.67 -8.61
N LYS A 590 -64.84 20.07 -7.52
CA LYS A 590 -66.29 20.18 -7.44
C LYS A 590 -66.67 21.46 -6.69
N ALA A 591 -67.60 22.17 -7.31
CA ALA A 591 -68.09 23.49 -6.97
C ALA A 591 -69.07 23.53 -5.79
N GLY A 592 -69.31 24.76 -5.31
CA GLY A 592 -70.40 25.18 -4.43
C GLY A 592 -69.95 25.40 -2.99
N GLY A 593 -70.11 26.55 -2.34
CA GLY A 593 -70.84 27.77 -2.67
C GLY A 593 -71.23 28.45 -1.34
N ALA A 594 -71.19 29.79 -1.30
CA ALA A 594 -71.81 30.70 -0.32
C ALA A 594 -71.33 30.58 1.15
N SER A 595 -71.29 31.59 2.02
CA SER A 595 -71.53 33.04 2.00
C SER A 595 -71.29 33.47 3.46
N ARG A 596 -70.58 34.58 3.72
CA ARG A 596 -71.05 35.69 4.57
C ARG A 596 -69.94 36.74 4.79
N SER A 597 -70.41 37.99 4.68
CA SER A 597 -69.81 39.31 4.97
C SER A 597 -68.58 39.71 4.18
#